data_AF-A0A443HQC5-F1
#
_entry.id   AF-A0A443HQC5-F1
#
_cell.length_a   1.000
_cell.length_b   1.000
_cell.length_c   1.000
_cell.angle_alpha   90.00
_cell.angle_beta   90.00
_cell.angle_gamma   90.00
#
_symmetry.space_group_name_H-M   'P 1'
#
loop_
_entity.id
_entity.type
_entity.pdbx_description
1 polymer ?
#
loop_
_entity_poly.entity_id
_entity_poly.type
_entity_poly.pdbx_seq_one_letter_code
_entity_poly.pdbx_strand_id
1 'polypeptide(L)'
;MAVPEKSPVPQDGVALTNNGVNPTSTPPKKLLGREFYQSLGSPKYIVAPMVDRSEFAWRMLTRSFMKPEEAKSILAYSPMFHARLFRETPGFRAQYFQPTRSVLGGDDDSPYLDGNPAIDRPLIVQFCANDPDDLLEAARHVAPYCDAVDLNLGCPQGIAKKGHYGAFLQEDWDLIYKLINRLHTELPVPVTAKFRIQETKEKTLEYAKMILSAGASIITVHGRRREQKGHNTGLADWSYIRYLRDNLPPETVIFANGNVLNHDDLSSCLEATGADGVMSAEGNLSDPTIFSTPPPVGSEGREYWRGRDGRGGYRVDAILRRYMDIIHQYVLGAPVPERKPLYIPGDPTEQHDEPATEKADGKDEEGPPKKKQKKQKNKRAPSPSLVGMQGHLFQLLRPLVSKHTHVRDALARSRAGDIAAFENVLSLVEEAVKSGLQEYEQFPERFEQTTAEGLTGSKATIAKYGRPWWVCQPHIRPLPEEAIENGAMQLKKKDIEKANQTNGQTAEKATIPDSKEATGSNTVNTEPA
;
A
#
# COMPACT_ATOMS: atom_id res chain seq x y z
N MET A 1 -4.87 0.69 84.77
CA MET A 1 -4.22 -0.56 84.33
C MET A 1 -5.13 -1.23 83.31
N ALA A 2 -4.55 -1.71 82.20
CA ALA A 2 -5.09 -2.80 81.35
C ALA A 2 -6.34 -2.42 80.50
N VAL A 3 -6.46 -2.65 79.19
CA VAL A 3 -5.65 -3.34 78.16
C VAL A 3 -6.08 -2.76 76.79
N PRO A 4 -5.17 -2.54 75.81
CA PRO A 4 -5.53 -2.12 74.46
C PRO A 4 -5.75 -3.31 73.50
N GLU A 5 -6.73 -3.18 72.60
CA GLU A 5 -7.02 -4.12 71.51
C GLU A 5 -5.95 -4.09 70.42
N LYS A 6 -5.57 -5.29 69.93
CA LYS A 6 -4.58 -5.50 68.86
C LYS A 6 -5.28 -5.58 67.50
N SER A 7 -4.79 -4.77 66.55
CA SER A 7 -4.99 -4.99 65.11
C SER A 7 -3.89 -5.92 64.53
N PRO A 8 -4.18 -6.74 63.52
CA PRO A 8 -3.22 -7.67 62.92
C PRO A 8 -2.32 -7.02 61.84
N VAL A 9 -1.13 -7.59 61.72
CA VAL A 9 0.02 -7.21 60.87
C VAL A 9 -0.23 -7.57 59.39
N PRO A 10 0.13 -6.72 58.40
CA PRO A 10 0.16 -7.09 56.98
C PRO A 10 1.48 -7.78 56.60
N GLN A 11 1.38 -8.81 55.75
CA GLN A 11 2.50 -9.57 55.19
C GLN A 11 3.22 -8.81 54.07
N ASP A 12 4.55 -8.94 54.06
CA ASP A 12 5.50 -8.31 53.14
C ASP A 12 5.30 -8.69 51.66
N GLY A 13 5.30 -7.67 50.81
CA GLY A 13 5.35 -7.81 49.35
C GLY A 13 6.77 -8.02 48.83
N VAL A 14 6.92 -9.01 47.95
CA VAL A 14 8.18 -9.35 47.27
C VAL A 14 8.54 -8.25 46.26
N ALA A 15 9.66 -7.59 46.50
CA ALA A 15 10.26 -6.60 45.62
C ALA A 15 10.92 -7.29 44.40
N LEU A 16 10.55 -6.85 43.19
CA LEU A 16 11.29 -7.15 41.97
C LEU A 16 12.58 -6.33 41.95
N THR A 17 13.72 -7.02 41.91
CA THR A 17 15.06 -6.41 41.85
C THR A 17 15.28 -5.73 40.50
N ASN A 18 15.40 -4.41 40.56
CA ASN A 18 15.72 -3.53 39.43
C ASN A 18 17.22 -3.65 39.12
N ASN A 19 17.58 -4.14 37.93
CA ASN A 19 18.95 -4.06 37.44
C ASN A 19 19.33 -2.61 37.15
N GLY A 20 20.55 -2.24 37.53
CA GLY A 20 21.00 -0.86 37.69
C GLY A 20 20.79 0.04 36.49
N VAL A 21 20.10 1.15 36.74
CA VAL A 21 20.06 2.34 35.89
C VAL A 21 20.57 3.51 36.73
N ASN A 22 21.64 4.15 36.27
CA ASN A 22 22.12 5.42 36.82
C ASN A 22 20.98 6.45 36.78
N PRO A 23 20.60 7.10 37.89
CA PRO A 23 19.45 8.00 37.95
C PRO A 23 19.70 9.39 37.31
N THR A 24 20.64 9.53 36.38
CA THR A 24 21.08 10.84 35.84
C THR A 24 20.94 11.01 34.33
N SER A 25 20.28 10.09 33.61
CA SER A 25 19.97 10.33 32.19
C SER A 25 18.63 11.04 32.04
N THR A 26 18.65 12.30 31.65
CA THR A 26 17.47 13.00 31.08
C THR A 26 16.78 12.08 30.06
N PRO A 27 15.44 11.92 30.09
CA PRO A 27 14.76 11.12 29.08
C PRO A 27 15.18 11.60 27.68
N PRO A 28 15.45 10.68 26.73
CA PRO A 28 15.91 11.06 25.42
C PRO A 28 14.94 12.04 24.77
N LYS A 29 15.47 13.15 24.24
CA LYS A 29 14.68 14.19 23.57
C LYS A 29 13.88 13.56 22.43
N LYS A 30 12.55 13.72 22.47
CA LYS A 30 11.66 13.38 21.34
C LYS A 30 12.03 14.25 20.14
N LEU A 31 12.61 13.65 19.10
CA LEU A 31 12.93 14.35 17.86
C LEU A 31 11.64 14.68 17.10
N LEU A 32 11.58 15.81 16.43
CA LEU A 32 10.38 16.27 15.70
C LEU A 32 10.76 16.80 14.33
N GLY A 33 9.79 16.91 13.43
CA GLY A 33 9.95 17.56 12.13
C GLY A 33 11.13 17.02 11.33
N ARG A 34 11.95 17.94 10.81
CA ARG A 34 13.17 17.63 10.05
C ARG A 34 14.17 16.78 10.84
N GLU A 35 14.42 17.09 12.12
CA GLU A 35 15.37 16.35 12.96
C GLU A 35 14.96 14.87 13.05
N PHE A 36 13.67 14.61 13.25
CA PHE A 36 13.14 13.25 13.24
C PHE A 36 13.34 12.58 11.88
N TYR A 37 12.96 13.23 10.78
CA TYR A 37 13.15 12.67 9.44
C TYR A 37 14.62 12.32 9.14
N GLN A 38 15.56 13.19 9.54
CA GLN A 38 16.99 12.94 9.40
C GLN A 38 17.46 11.75 10.25
N SER A 39 16.91 11.58 11.46
CA SER A 39 17.21 10.42 12.31
C SER A 39 16.77 9.08 11.71
N LEU A 40 15.80 9.09 10.79
CA LEU A 40 15.40 7.91 10.00
C LEU A 40 16.34 7.62 8.82
N GLY A 41 17.38 8.44 8.61
CA GLY A 41 18.24 8.37 7.43
C GLY A 41 17.70 9.14 6.22
N SER A 42 16.74 10.05 6.42
CA SER A 42 16.09 10.82 5.34
C SER A 42 15.55 9.94 4.20
N PRO A 43 14.66 8.96 4.50
CA PRO A 43 14.18 8.00 3.51
C PRO A 43 13.38 8.69 2.40
N LYS A 44 13.85 8.53 1.16
CA LYS A 44 13.17 9.08 -0.04
C LYS A 44 12.06 8.19 -0.56
N TYR A 45 12.06 6.91 -0.21
CA TYR A 45 11.16 5.90 -0.76
C TYR A 45 10.30 5.30 0.35
N ILE A 46 8.99 5.38 0.17
CA ILE A 46 8.04 5.01 1.21
C ILE A 46 7.02 3.97 0.72
N VAL A 47 6.95 2.83 1.40
CA VAL A 47 5.87 1.85 1.21
C VAL A 47 4.61 2.38 1.91
N ALA A 48 3.53 2.55 1.15
CA ALA A 48 2.29 3.10 1.67
C ALA A 48 1.57 2.16 2.67
N PRO A 49 0.75 2.71 3.58
CA PRO A 49 -0.17 1.92 4.38
C PRO A 49 -1.28 1.37 3.50
N MET A 50 -1.42 0.04 3.49
CA MET A 50 -2.41 -0.67 2.66
C MET A 50 -3.02 -1.80 3.50
N VAL A 51 -4.34 -1.73 3.71
CA VAL A 51 -5.08 -2.75 4.48
C VAL A 51 -4.99 -4.10 3.75
N ASP A 52 -4.61 -5.15 4.48
CA ASP A 52 -4.40 -6.53 3.97
C ASP A 52 -3.39 -6.62 2.82
N ARG A 53 -2.42 -5.70 2.81
CA ARG A 53 -1.53 -5.42 1.68
C ARG A 53 -0.12 -4.92 2.05
N SER A 54 0.14 -4.59 3.31
CA SER A 54 1.40 -3.98 3.75
C SER A 54 1.92 -4.62 5.04
N GLU A 55 1.58 -5.89 5.25
CA GLU A 55 2.05 -6.70 6.38
C GLU A 55 3.56 -6.91 6.30
N PHE A 56 4.16 -7.35 7.40
CA PHE A 56 5.59 -7.60 7.53
C PHE A 56 6.22 -8.28 6.31
N ALA A 57 5.66 -9.41 5.84
CA ALA A 57 6.25 -10.15 4.73
C ALA A 57 6.30 -9.34 3.43
N TRP A 58 5.33 -8.47 3.17
CA TRP A 58 5.33 -7.61 1.97
C TRP A 58 6.32 -6.45 2.10
N ARG A 59 6.44 -5.86 3.29
CA ARG A 59 7.46 -4.84 3.57
C ARG A 59 8.87 -5.42 3.41
N MET A 60 9.09 -6.62 3.94
CA MET A 60 10.34 -7.38 3.76
C MET A 60 10.62 -7.69 2.30
N LEU A 61 9.61 -8.13 1.55
CA LEU A 61 9.75 -8.39 0.12
C LEU A 61 10.23 -7.15 -0.62
N THR A 62 9.61 -6.00 -0.36
CA THR A 62 10.03 -4.72 -0.97
C THR A 62 11.48 -4.38 -0.62
N ARG A 63 11.86 -4.47 0.67
CA ARG A 63 13.23 -4.16 1.11
C ARG A 63 14.28 -5.12 0.55
N SER A 64 13.91 -6.37 0.26
CA SER A 64 14.85 -7.39 -0.21
C SER A 64 15.47 -7.08 -1.58
N PHE A 65 14.88 -6.19 -2.37
CA PHE A 65 15.41 -5.76 -3.68
C PHE A 65 16.36 -4.57 -3.57
N MET A 66 16.49 -3.97 -2.39
CA MET A 66 17.49 -2.95 -2.13
C MET A 66 18.83 -3.61 -1.81
N LYS A 67 19.93 -2.92 -2.10
CA LYS A 67 21.24 -3.35 -1.60
C LYS A 67 21.23 -3.34 -0.06
N PRO A 68 21.98 -4.21 0.63
CA PRO A 68 21.98 -4.26 2.09
C PRO A 68 22.23 -2.91 2.78
N GLU A 69 23.12 -2.09 2.21
CA GLU A 69 23.44 -0.73 2.65
C GLU A 69 22.31 0.28 2.42
N GLU A 70 21.44 0.04 1.44
CA GLU A 70 20.32 0.89 1.05
C GLU A 70 18.98 0.40 1.60
N ALA A 71 18.88 -0.81 2.14
CA ALA A 71 17.61 -1.39 2.60
C ALA A 71 16.92 -0.55 3.68
N LYS A 72 17.69 0.14 4.53
CA LYS A 72 17.19 1.07 5.55
C LYS A 72 16.74 2.43 4.97
N SER A 73 17.00 2.71 3.69
CA SER A 73 16.48 3.89 3.00
C SER A 73 14.99 3.79 2.65
N ILE A 74 14.41 2.59 2.78
CA ILE A 74 12.98 2.35 2.64
C ILE A 74 12.29 2.53 4.00
N LEU A 75 11.47 3.58 4.09
CA LEU A 75 10.48 3.71 5.14
C LEU A 75 9.23 2.93 4.75
N ALA A 76 8.67 2.17 5.69
CA ALA A 76 7.42 1.47 5.43
C ALA A 76 6.35 1.84 6.45
N TYR A 77 5.11 1.72 6.03
CA TYR A 77 3.95 1.86 6.89
C TYR A 77 3.31 0.49 7.14
N SER A 78 2.74 0.30 8.33
CA SER A 78 1.85 -0.83 8.60
C SER A 78 0.54 -0.71 7.81
N PRO A 79 -0.27 -1.78 7.76
CA PRO A 79 -1.68 -1.63 7.45
C PRO A 79 -2.35 -0.65 8.42
N MET A 80 -3.47 -0.05 7.99
CA MET A 80 -4.25 0.84 8.85
C MET A 80 -5.04 0.02 9.89
N PHE A 81 -4.81 0.29 11.18
CA PHE A 81 -5.50 -0.37 12.28
C PHE A 81 -6.62 0.49 12.85
N HIS A 82 -7.74 -0.12 13.26
CA HIS A 82 -8.81 0.61 13.92
C HIS A 82 -8.48 0.77 15.41
N ALA A 83 -8.28 2.01 15.87
CA ALA A 83 -7.79 2.30 17.23
C ALA A 83 -8.63 1.65 18.34
N ARG A 84 -9.95 1.88 18.34
CA ARG A 84 -10.85 1.27 19.33
C ARG A 84 -10.74 -0.27 19.40
N LEU A 85 -10.82 -0.95 18.25
CA LEU A 85 -10.68 -2.42 18.20
C LEU A 85 -9.28 -2.88 18.67
N PHE A 86 -8.24 -2.12 18.30
CA PHE A 86 -6.88 -2.39 18.70
C PHE A 86 -6.69 -2.22 20.22
N ARG A 87 -7.29 -1.20 20.84
CA ARG A 87 -7.30 -1.00 22.30
C ARG A 87 -8.08 -2.11 23.02
N GLU A 88 -9.32 -2.37 22.59
CA GLU A 88 -10.26 -3.20 23.35
C GLU A 88 -10.03 -4.70 23.18
N THR A 89 -9.49 -5.13 22.03
CA THR A 89 -9.49 -6.56 21.65
C THR A 89 -8.06 -7.09 21.49
N PRO A 90 -7.48 -7.76 22.50
CA PRO A 90 -6.15 -8.37 22.40
C PRO A 90 -6.00 -9.34 21.22
N GLY A 91 -7.06 -10.10 20.90
CA GLY A 91 -7.07 -10.99 19.73
C GLY A 91 -6.97 -10.24 18.40
N PHE A 92 -7.59 -9.05 18.30
CA PHE A 92 -7.44 -8.17 17.13
C PHE A 92 -5.99 -7.71 17.01
N ARG A 93 -5.37 -7.25 18.11
CA ARG A 93 -3.94 -6.88 18.10
C ARG A 93 -3.06 -8.02 17.60
N ALA A 94 -3.17 -9.20 18.19
CA ALA A 94 -2.35 -10.37 17.85
C ALA A 94 -2.55 -10.87 16.40
N GLN A 95 -3.73 -10.61 15.82
CA GLN A 95 -4.05 -10.95 14.43
C GLN A 95 -3.42 -9.97 13.42
N TYR A 96 -3.16 -8.71 13.81
CA TYR A 96 -2.75 -7.65 12.88
C TYR A 96 -1.34 -7.09 13.12
N PHE A 97 -0.78 -7.25 14.33
CA PHE A 97 0.53 -6.71 14.71
C PHE A 97 1.26 -7.68 15.65
N GLN A 98 2.42 -8.18 15.21
CA GLN A 98 3.20 -9.23 15.89
C GLN A 98 4.62 -8.75 16.25
N PRO A 99 4.77 -7.83 17.22
CA PRO A 99 6.05 -7.20 17.53
C PRO A 99 7.00 -8.08 18.33
N THR A 100 6.48 -8.93 19.22
CA THR A 100 7.28 -9.83 20.05
C THR A 100 6.72 -11.25 20.01
N ARG A 101 7.52 -12.25 20.38
CA ARG A 101 7.09 -13.65 20.34
C ARG A 101 6.01 -13.99 21.36
N SER A 102 5.79 -13.16 22.38
CA SER A 102 4.77 -13.36 23.41
C SER A 102 3.35 -13.40 22.81
N VAL A 103 3.12 -12.70 21.69
CA VAL A 103 1.84 -12.73 20.95
C VAL A 103 1.48 -14.13 20.41
N LEU A 104 2.45 -15.04 20.36
CA LEU A 104 2.29 -16.42 19.92
C LEU A 104 1.80 -17.37 21.03
N GLY A 105 1.70 -16.87 22.27
CA GLY A 105 1.39 -17.62 23.47
C GLY A 105 2.66 -18.14 24.13
N GLY A 106 3.23 -17.35 25.04
CA GLY A 106 4.43 -17.67 25.83
C GLY A 106 5.01 -16.40 26.50
N ASP A 107 6.03 -16.58 27.34
CA ASP A 107 6.67 -15.48 28.08
C ASP A 107 7.89 -14.86 27.36
N ASP A 108 8.10 -15.23 26.09
CA ASP A 108 9.22 -14.75 25.27
C ASP A 108 8.90 -13.38 24.65
N ASP A 109 9.40 -12.31 25.26
CA ASP A 109 9.23 -10.96 24.74
C ASP A 109 10.30 -10.53 23.70
N SER A 110 11.04 -11.49 23.13
CA SER A 110 12.01 -11.17 22.09
C SER A 110 11.35 -10.57 20.84
N PRO A 111 12.00 -9.60 20.16
CA PRO A 111 11.49 -9.03 18.91
C PRO A 111 11.18 -10.12 17.87
N TYR A 112 10.04 -9.98 17.19
CA TYR A 112 9.54 -10.97 16.24
C TYR A 112 9.44 -10.43 14.82
N LEU A 113 8.27 -9.98 14.36
CA LEU A 113 8.06 -9.57 12.97
C LEU A 113 7.89 -8.05 12.87
N ASP A 114 6.70 -7.55 13.21
CA ASP A 114 6.35 -6.15 12.99
C ASP A 114 7.19 -5.23 13.88
N GLY A 115 7.93 -4.30 13.27
CA GLY A 115 8.73 -3.34 14.04
C GLY A 115 10.01 -3.91 14.62
N ASN A 116 10.40 -5.13 14.24
CA ASN A 116 11.65 -5.74 14.66
C ASN A 116 12.84 -4.82 14.28
N PRO A 117 13.66 -4.36 15.25
CA PRO A 117 14.74 -3.41 14.99
C PRO A 117 15.80 -3.88 13.99
N ALA A 118 15.97 -5.19 13.84
CA ALA A 118 16.98 -5.75 12.94
C ALA A 118 16.52 -5.77 11.48
N ILE A 119 15.22 -5.93 11.21
CA ILE A 119 14.72 -6.32 9.89
C ILE A 119 13.55 -5.50 9.36
N ASP A 120 12.74 -4.85 10.20
CA ASP A 120 11.51 -4.17 9.75
C ASP A 120 11.48 -2.66 10.00
N ARG A 121 12.55 -2.08 10.56
CA ARG A 121 12.69 -0.63 10.78
C ARG A 121 13.52 0.05 9.67
N PRO A 122 13.19 1.30 9.27
CA PRO A 122 12.18 2.17 9.89
C PRO A 122 10.73 1.83 9.52
N LEU A 123 9.84 1.87 10.52
CA LEU A 123 8.41 1.54 10.42
C LEU A 123 7.54 2.61 11.08
N ILE A 124 6.51 3.06 10.37
CA ILE A 124 5.45 3.90 10.92
C ILE A 124 4.16 3.09 11.03
N VAL A 125 3.53 3.11 12.21
CA VAL A 125 2.28 2.37 12.44
C VAL A 125 1.09 3.30 12.29
N GLN A 126 0.16 2.98 11.39
CA GLN A 126 -0.98 3.83 11.06
C GLN A 126 -2.27 3.37 11.75
N PHE A 127 -2.99 4.32 12.35
CA PHE A 127 -4.33 4.12 12.89
C PHE A 127 -5.40 4.91 12.14
N CYS A 128 -6.62 4.40 12.18
CA CYS A 128 -7.83 5.20 12.05
C CYS A 128 -8.55 5.30 13.40
N ALA A 129 -9.03 6.49 13.72
CA ALA A 129 -9.70 6.79 14.97
C ALA A 129 -10.61 8.00 14.80
N ASN A 130 -11.50 8.20 15.77
CA ASN A 130 -12.35 9.37 15.92
C ASN A 130 -12.55 9.75 17.39
N ASP A 131 -11.79 9.12 18.30
CA ASP A 131 -11.75 9.40 19.72
C ASP A 131 -10.27 9.49 20.16
N PRO A 132 -9.84 10.59 20.80
CA PRO A 132 -8.45 10.78 21.22
C PRO A 132 -7.92 9.77 22.25
N ASP A 133 -8.77 9.28 23.15
CA ASP A 133 -8.34 8.35 24.20
C ASP A 133 -8.20 6.93 23.64
N ASP A 134 -9.13 6.49 22.80
CA ASP A 134 -9.00 5.24 22.05
C ASP A 134 -7.72 5.22 21.20
N LEU A 135 -7.42 6.33 20.54
CA LEU A 135 -6.23 6.48 19.71
C LEU A 135 -4.94 6.40 20.55
N LEU A 136 -4.89 7.12 21.67
CA LEU A 136 -3.72 7.13 22.55
C LEU A 136 -3.43 5.75 23.15
N GLU A 137 -4.44 5.09 23.69
CA GLU A 137 -4.26 3.76 24.29
C GLU A 137 -3.86 2.71 23.25
N ALA A 138 -4.43 2.76 22.05
CA ALA A 138 -4.00 1.90 20.95
C ALA A 138 -2.54 2.19 20.55
N ALA A 139 -2.14 3.47 20.49
CA ALA A 139 -0.81 3.88 20.10
C ALA A 139 0.26 3.49 21.14
N ARG A 140 -0.06 3.48 22.44
CA ARG A 140 0.84 3.02 23.51
C ARG A 140 1.29 1.58 23.32
N HIS A 141 0.45 0.72 22.75
CA HIS A 141 0.80 -0.67 22.46
C HIS A 141 1.85 -0.83 21.34
N VAL A 142 1.98 0.13 20.44
CA VAL A 142 2.89 0.02 19.28
C VAL A 142 4.11 0.92 19.38
N ALA A 143 4.05 1.99 20.19
CA ALA A 143 5.12 2.98 20.34
C ALA A 143 6.52 2.38 20.61
N PRO A 144 6.70 1.31 21.40
CA PRO A 144 8.02 0.70 21.59
C PRO A 144 8.59 0.02 20.33
N TYR A 145 7.73 -0.31 19.37
CA TYR A 145 8.03 -1.16 18.21
C TYR A 145 7.92 -0.38 16.89
N CYS A 146 7.82 0.94 16.91
CA CYS A 146 7.78 1.76 15.71
C CYS A 146 8.61 3.04 15.86
N ASP A 147 8.87 3.69 14.73
CA ASP A 147 9.59 4.95 14.67
C ASP A 147 8.66 6.16 14.83
N ALA A 148 7.39 6.04 14.40
CA ALA A 148 6.33 7.00 14.68
C ALA A 148 4.94 6.35 14.55
N VAL A 149 3.94 7.05 15.07
CA VAL A 149 2.52 6.70 14.91
C VAL A 149 1.86 7.66 13.91
N ASP A 150 1.11 7.14 12.95
CA ASP A 150 0.43 7.93 11.93
C ASP A 150 -1.09 7.93 12.10
N LEU A 151 -1.70 9.10 11.90
CA LEU A 151 -3.16 9.22 11.79
C LEU A 151 -3.60 9.21 10.33
N ASN A 152 -4.45 8.24 9.98
CA ASN A 152 -5.12 8.20 8.68
C ASN A 152 -6.23 9.25 8.60
N LEU A 153 -6.06 10.23 7.72
CA LEU A 153 -7.03 11.26 7.35
C LEU A 153 -7.40 11.18 5.86
N GLY A 154 -7.16 10.03 5.21
CA GLY A 154 -7.20 9.90 3.75
C GLY A 154 -8.05 8.75 3.22
N CYS A 155 -8.46 7.79 4.05
CA CYS A 155 -9.26 6.64 3.61
C CYS A 155 -10.68 7.09 3.20
N PRO A 156 -11.09 6.94 1.94
CA PRO A 156 -12.39 7.40 1.48
C PRO A 156 -13.42 6.25 1.43
N GLN A 157 -13.09 5.08 1.96
CA GLN A 157 -13.90 3.86 1.81
C GLN A 157 -15.23 3.93 2.59
N GLY A 158 -16.20 3.12 2.17
CA GLY A 158 -17.52 3.10 2.81
C GLY A 158 -17.48 2.75 4.30
N ILE A 159 -16.53 1.90 4.71
CA ILE A 159 -16.32 1.56 6.12
C ILE A 159 -15.83 2.76 6.94
N ALA A 160 -14.94 3.59 6.38
CA ALA A 160 -14.48 4.83 6.99
C ALA A 160 -15.60 5.86 7.12
N LYS A 161 -16.50 5.92 6.13
CA LYS A 161 -17.71 6.75 6.22
C LYS A 161 -18.59 6.32 7.38
N LYS A 162 -18.87 5.01 7.49
CA LYS A 162 -19.73 4.44 8.53
C LYS A 162 -19.14 4.61 9.93
N GLY A 163 -17.82 4.44 10.07
CA GLY A 163 -17.11 4.60 11.34
C GLY A 163 -16.68 6.04 11.64
N HIS A 164 -16.98 7.00 10.75
CA HIS A 164 -16.58 8.41 10.87
C HIS A 164 -15.09 8.60 11.18
N TYR A 165 -14.22 8.06 10.34
CA TYR A 165 -12.77 8.24 10.41
C TYR A 165 -12.18 8.45 9.00
N GLY A 166 -10.85 8.62 8.89
CA GLY A 166 -10.19 8.77 7.59
C GLY A 166 -10.57 10.10 6.91
N ALA A 167 -10.89 10.06 5.61
CA ALA A 167 -11.25 11.27 4.86
C ALA A 167 -12.60 11.88 5.28
N PHE A 168 -13.36 11.25 6.18
CA PHE A 168 -14.62 11.77 6.70
C PHE A 168 -14.47 12.61 7.98
N LEU A 169 -13.22 12.79 8.45
CA LEU A 169 -12.88 13.77 9.48
C LEU A 169 -12.49 15.12 8.90
N GLN A 170 -12.26 15.24 7.58
CA GLN A 170 -11.67 16.45 6.99
C GLN A 170 -12.51 17.72 7.20
N GLU A 171 -13.79 17.58 7.55
CA GLU A 171 -14.68 18.69 7.91
C GLU A 171 -14.61 19.06 9.41
N ASP A 172 -14.09 18.20 10.28
CA ASP A 172 -13.99 18.38 11.74
C ASP A 172 -12.53 18.61 12.18
N TRP A 173 -12.07 19.85 12.00
CA TRP A 173 -10.67 20.22 12.26
C TRP A 173 -10.33 20.21 13.75
N ASP A 174 -11.29 20.50 14.62
CA ASP A 174 -11.11 20.48 16.07
C ASP A 174 -10.85 19.04 16.55
N LEU A 175 -11.62 18.07 16.06
CA LEU A 175 -11.37 16.66 16.37
C LEU A 175 -10.01 16.19 15.84
N ILE A 176 -9.63 16.54 14.62
CA ILE A 176 -8.32 16.19 14.06
C ILE A 176 -7.18 16.78 14.92
N TYR A 177 -7.31 18.05 15.31
CA TYR A 177 -6.33 18.70 16.18
C TYR A 177 -6.20 17.93 17.50
N LYS A 178 -7.33 17.60 18.16
CA LYS A 178 -7.34 16.83 19.42
C LYS A 178 -6.69 15.46 19.27
N LEU A 179 -7.00 14.72 18.19
CA LEU A 179 -6.42 13.40 17.92
C LEU A 179 -4.88 13.47 17.80
N ILE A 180 -4.37 14.39 16.96
CA ILE A 180 -2.92 14.51 16.71
C ILE A 180 -2.22 15.07 17.95
N ASN A 181 -2.77 16.11 18.57
CA ASN A 181 -2.14 16.78 19.71
C ASN A 181 -2.06 15.88 20.94
N ARG A 182 -3.09 15.06 21.18
CA ARG A 182 -3.08 14.05 22.24
C ARG A 182 -1.92 13.07 22.08
N LEU A 183 -1.72 12.53 20.88
CA LEU A 183 -0.59 11.66 20.61
C LEU A 183 0.76 12.39 20.70
N HIS A 184 0.82 13.62 20.16
CA HIS A 184 2.04 14.40 20.12
C HIS A 184 2.58 14.69 21.54
N THR A 185 1.69 15.03 22.46
CA THR A 185 2.03 15.39 23.84
C THR A 185 2.33 14.18 24.72
N GLU A 186 1.69 13.03 24.47
CA GLU A 186 1.78 11.89 25.39
C GLU A 186 2.61 10.69 24.92
N LEU A 187 2.86 10.55 23.61
CA LEU A 187 3.69 9.46 23.12
C LEU A 187 5.18 9.82 23.19
N PRO A 188 6.07 8.85 23.50
CA PRO A 188 7.51 9.06 23.41
C PRO A 188 8.01 9.13 21.96
N VAL A 189 7.25 8.58 21.00
CA VAL A 189 7.55 8.60 19.57
C VAL A 189 6.82 9.72 18.83
N PRO A 190 7.35 10.23 17.71
CA PRO A 190 6.69 11.28 16.91
C PRO A 190 5.37 10.82 16.30
N VAL A 191 4.59 11.80 15.88
CA VAL A 191 3.29 11.59 15.23
C VAL A 191 3.37 12.11 13.80
N THR A 192 2.81 11.38 12.85
CA THR A 192 2.67 11.80 11.46
C THR A 192 1.20 11.77 11.04
N ALA A 193 0.87 12.39 9.91
CA ALA A 193 -0.48 12.32 9.38
C ALA A 193 -0.48 12.15 7.86
N LYS A 194 -1.35 11.27 7.37
CA LYS A 194 -1.58 11.05 5.93
C LYS A 194 -2.96 11.52 5.53
N PHE A 195 -3.05 12.48 4.61
CA PHE A 195 -4.32 13.08 4.18
C PHE A 195 -4.46 13.20 2.66
N ARG A 196 -5.64 13.66 2.21
CA ARG A 196 -6.00 13.94 0.82
C ARG A 196 -6.14 15.44 0.58
N ILE A 197 -5.81 15.90 -0.62
CA ILE A 197 -6.01 17.31 -1.01
C ILE A 197 -7.49 17.72 -0.90
N GLN A 198 -7.72 19.01 -0.63
CA GLN A 198 -9.05 19.61 -0.48
C GLN A 198 -9.53 20.24 -1.81
N GLU A 199 -10.63 20.98 -1.77
CA GLU A 199 -11.26 21.59 -2.95
C GLU A 199 -10.36 22.62 -3.64
N THR A 200 -9.47 23.29 -2.89
CA THR A 200 -8.51 24.26 -3.42
C THR A 200 -7.12 24.08 -2.81
N LYS A 201 -6.11 24.65 -3.46
CA LYS A 201 -4.73 24.64 -2.98
C LYS A 201 -4.59 25.40 -1.65
N GLU A 202 -5.27 26.53 -1.54
CA GLU A 202 -5.34 27.38 -0.35
C GLU A 202 -5.96 26.62 0.81
N LYS A 203 -7.10 25.93 0.58
CA LYS A 203 -7.75 25.15 1.64
C LYS A 203 -6.91 23.96 2.07
N THR A 204 -6.21 23.33 1.12
CA THR A 204 -5.24 22.27 1.42
C THR A 204 -4.09 22.79 2.28
N LEU A 205 -3.61 24.01 2.02
CA LEU A 205 -2.56 24.66 2.81
C LEU A 205 -3.01 24.99 4.23
N GLU A 206 -4.21 25.56 4.40
CA GLU A 206 -4.79 25.80 5.73
C GLU A 206 -4.90 24.50 6.53
N TYR A 207 -5.39 23.44 5.88
CA TYR A 207 -5.54 22.13 6.49
C TYR A 207 -4.20 21.52 6.91
N ALA A 208 -3.18 21.62 6.04
CA ALA A 208 -1.82 21.18 6.36
C ALA A 208 -1.22 21.97 7.54
N LYS A 209 -1.41 23.30 7.58
CA LYS A 209 -0.96 24.14 8.71
C LYS A 209 -1.62 23.74 10.02
N MET A 210 -2.92 23.42 10.02
CA MET A 210 -3.64 22.92 11.20
C MET A 210 -3.08 21.57 11.68
N ILE A 211 -2.84 20.63 10.76
CA ILE A 211 -2.25 19.33 11.09
C ILE A 211 -0.85 19.48 11.71
N LEU A 212 -0.03 20.37 11.14
CA LEU A 212 1.31 20.66 11.65
C LEU A 212 1.26 21.35 13.02
N SER A 213 0.35 22.32 13.23
CA SER A 213 0.20 23.00 14.52
C SER A 213 -0.34 22.10 15.62
N ALA A 214 -1.05 21.02 15.26
CA ALA A 214 -1.45 19.98 16.20
C ALA A 214 -0.27 19.12 16.69
N GLY A 215 0.87 19.11 15.97
CA GLY A 215 2.09 18.42 16.37
C GLY A 215 2.57 17.31 15.43
N ALA A 216 1.99 17.18 14.24
CA ALA A 216 2.48 16.23 13.23
C ALA A 216 3.90 16.62 12.77
N SER A 217 4.83 15.68 12.83
CA SER A 217 6.23 15.86 12.43
C SER A 217 6.45 15.69 10.93
N ILE A 218 5.64 14.85 10.28
CA ILE A 218 5.69 14.62 8.84
C ILE A 218 4.25 14.59 8.32
N ILE A 219 4.03 15.23 7.17
CA ILE A 219 2.76 15.13 6.44
C ILE A 219 2.93 14.31 5.15
N THR A 220 2.05 13.34 4.95
CA THR A 220 1.95 12.61 3.68
C THR A 220 0.71 13.04 2.92
N VAL A 221 0.89 13.54 1.71
CA VAL A 221 -0.19 14.16 0.93
C VAL A 221 -0.52 13.30 -0.29
N HIS A 222 -1.72 12.73 -0.28
CA HIS A 222 -2.26 12.07 -1.47
C HIS A 222 -2.89 13.14 -2.39
N GLY A 223 -2.37 13.28 -3.61
CA GLY A 223 -2.80 14.29 -4.61
C GLY A 223 -4.22 14.09 -5.20
N ARG A 224 -5.12 13.38 -4.51
CA ARG A 224 -6.51 13.19 -4.95
C ARG A 224 -7.45 13.57 -3.82
N ARG A 225 -8.60 14.12 -4.17
CA ARG A 225 -9.69 14.41 -3.24
C ARG A 225 -10.40 13.14 -2.77
N ARG A 226 -11.27 13.24 -1.77
CA ARG A 226 -11.98 12.10 -1.16
C ARG A 226 -12.86 11.34 -2.17
N GLU A 227 -13.51 12.06 -3.05
CA GLU A 227 -14.46 11.59 -4.07
C GLU A 227 -13.77 10.84 -5.22
N GLN A 228 -12.48 11.08 -5.42
CA GLN A 228 -11.64 10.40 -6.41
C GLN A 228 -11.24 9.01 -5.91
N LYS A 229 -12.20 8.07 -5.98
CA LYS A 229 -12.07 6.66 -5.56
C LYS A 229 -12.84 5.72 -6.48
N GLY A 230 -12.50 4.43 -6.45
CA GLY A 230 -13.16 3.41 -7.26
C GLY A 230 -13.02 3.72 -8.75
N HIS A 231 -14.14 3.74 -9.48
CA HIS A 231 -14.16 4.13 -10.89
C HIS A 231 -13.83 5.62 -11.11
N ASN A 232 -14.02 6.48 -10.11
CA ASN A 232 -13.75 7.93 -10.20
C ASN A 232 -12.30 8.30 -9.82
N THR A 233 -11.38 7.34 -9.76
CA THR A 233 -10.05 7.57 -9.17
C THR A 233 -9.27 8.68 -9.89
N GLY A 234 -9.26 8.70 -11.23
CA GLY A 234 -8.54 9.72 -12.01
C GLY A 234 -7.06 9.88 -11.64
N LEU A 235 -6.47 10.98 -12.11
CA LEU A 235 -5.08 11.34 -11.82
C LEU A 235 -4.96 12.09 -10.49
N ALA A 236 -3.82 11.90 -9.82
CA ALA A 236 -3.38 12.69 -8.69
C ALA A 236 -2.74 13.98 -9.20
N ASP A 237 -3.12 15.09 -8.60
CA ASP A 237 -2.60 16.42 -8.91
C ASP A 237 -1.42 16.75 -7.99
N TRP A 238 -0.22 16.56 -8.53
CA TRP A 238 1.04 16.89 -7.84
C TRP A 238 1.24 18.40 -7.64
N SER A 239 0.52 19.25 -8.38
CA SER A 239 0.66 20.71 -8.26
C SER A 239 0.13 21.25 -6.93
N TYR A 240 -0.74 20.50 -6.24
CA TYR A 240 -1.16 20.82 -4.87
C TYR A 240 -0.02 20.57 -3.89
N ILE A 241 0.74 19.49 -4.08
CA ILE A 241 1.88 19.14 -3.21
C ILE A 241 3.01 20.16 -3.42
N ARG A 242 3.29 20.55 -4.67
CA ARG A 242 4.21 21.65 -5.00
C ARG A 242 3.79 22.96 -4.31
N TYR A 243 2.51 23.31 -4.41
CA TYR A 243 1.99 24.51 -3.75
C TYR A 243 2.17 24.47 -2.23
N LEU A 244 1.92 23.33 -1.57
CA LEU A 244 2.24 23.15 -0.16
C LEU A 244 3.73 23.33 0.12
N ARG A 245 4.59 22.76 -0.74
CA ARG A 245 6.03 22.87 -0.57
C ARG A 245 6.51 24.32 -0.64
N ASP A 246 5.95 25.12 -1.55
CA ASP A 246 6.28 26.54 -1.72
C ASP A 246 5.79 27.45 -0.57
N ASN A 247 4.72 27.06 0.12
CA ASN A 247 4.03 27.94 1.08
C ASN A 247 4.13 27.48 2.55
N LEU A 248 4.79 26.35 2.81
CA LEU A 248 5.13 25.86 4.15
C LEU A 248 6.61 26.13 4.45
N PRO A 249 7.00 26.25 5.74
CA PRO A 249 8.40 26.39 6.12
C PRO A 249 9.30 25.34 5.43
N PRO A 250 10.51 25.70 4.97
CA PRO A 250 11.42 24.77 4.29
C PRO A 250 11.71 23.50 5.10
N GLU A 251 11.72 23.61 6.43
CA GLU A 251 11.96 22.49 7.35
C GLU A 251 10.79 21.51 7.50
N THR A 252 9.59 21.85 7.01
CA THR A 252 8.45 20.91 7.04
C THR A 252 8.75 19.70 6.16
N VAL A 253 8.64 18.48 6.68
CA VAL A 253 8.84 17.25 5.89
C VAL A 253 7.54 16.88 5.18
N ILE A 254 7.59 16.70 3.86
CA ILE A 254 6.44 16.32 3.02
C ILE A 254 6.75 15.03 2.26
N PHE A 255 5.85 14.04 2.36
CA PHE A 255 5.84 12.88 1.47
C PHE A 255 4.75 13.00 0.41
N ALA A 256 5.11 12.88 -0.86
CA ALA A 256 4.19 12.88 -1.98
C ALA A 256 3.58 11.50 -2.21
N ASN A 257 2.28 11.43 -2.53
CA ASN A 257 1.60 10.17 -2.82
C ASN A 257 0.54 10.31 -3.92
N GLY A 258 0.45 9.28 -4.77
CA GLY A 258 -0.53 9.16 -5.84
C GLY A 258 0.13 9.15 -7.23
N ASN A 259 -0.32 8.23 -8.10
CA ASN A 259 0.18 8.05 -9.47
C ASN A 259 1.68 7.73 -9.62
N VAL A 260 2.30 7.10 -8.61
CA VAL A 260 3.66 6.53 -8.69
C VAL A 260 3.54 5.04 -8.99
N LEU A 261 3.62 4.69 -10.26
CA LEU A 261 3.27 3.36 -10.78
C LEU A 261 4.48 2.55 -11.25
N ASN A 262 5.57 3.22 -11.61
CA ASN A 262 6.82 2.61 -12.05
C ASN A 262 8.04 3.33 -11.44
N HIS A 263 9.23 2.74 -11.55
CA HIS A 263 10.48 3.30 -11.00
C HIS A 263 10.76 4.73 -11.47
N ASP A 264 10.57 5.01 -12.76
CA ASP A 264 10.82 6.34 -13.34
C ASP A 264 9.87 7.42 -12.78
N ASP A 265 8.69 7.04 -12.26
CA ASP A 265 7.77 8.00 -11.64
C ASP A 265 8.33 8.55 -10.33
N LEU A 266 9.29 7.89 -9.68
CA LEU A 266 9.86 8.32 -8.40
C LEU A 266 10.57 9.66 -8.53
N SER A 267 11.47 9.78 -9.51
CA SER A 267 12.22 11.02 -9.76
C SER A 267 11.30 12.11 -10.30
N SER A 268 10.41 11.78 -11.24
CA SER A 268 9.42 12.73 -11.78
C SER A 268 8.50 13.30 -10.70
N CYS A 269 8.06 12.47 -9.75
CA CYS A 269 7.23 12.91 -8.64
C CYS A 269 7.99 13.85 -7.69
N LEU A 270 9.22 13.48 -7.31
CA LEU A 270 10.06 14.30 -6.44
C LEU A 270 10.39 15.65 -7.09
N GLU A 271 10.73 15.66 -8.38
CA GLU A 271 11.02 16.90 -9.13
C GLU A 271 9.79 17.80 -9.21
N ALA A 272 8.64 17.26 -9.62
CA ALA A 272 7.41 18.04 -9.79
C ALA A 272 6.87 18.61 -8.47
N THR A 273 7.05 17.89 -7.37
CA THR A 273 6.49 18.28 -6.06
C THR A 273 7.47 19.02 -5.16
N GLY A 274 8.77 18.78 -5.31
CA GLY A 274 9.80 19.16 -4.34
C GLY A 274 9.62 18.52 -2.96
N ALA A 275 8.86 17.42 -2.87
CA ALA A 275 8.67 16.67 -1.63
C ALA A 275 9.98 16.00 -1.19
N ASP A 276 10.09 15.71 0.11
CA ASP A 276 11.27 15.09 0.71
C ASP A 276 11.34 13.58 0.41
N GLY A 277 10.19 12.96 0.19
CA GLY A 277 10.06 11.55 -0.15
C GLY A 277 8.81 11.27 -0.97
N VAL A 278 8.81 10.10 -1.62
CA VAL A 278 7.74 9.62 -2.48
C VAL A 278 7.20 8.29 -1.97
N MET A 279 5.88 8.22 -1.81
CA MET A 279 5.18 7.05 -1.32
C MET A 279 4.44 6.36 -2.46
N SER A 280 4.68 5.06 -2.64
CA SER A 280 3.94 4.20 -3.58
C SER A 280 3.06 3.17 -2.86
N ALA A 281 1.85 2.97 -3.40
CA ALA A 281 0.87 2.00 -2.92
C ALA A 281 0.61 0.94 -4.00
N GLU A 282 -0.33 1.20 -4.91
CA GLU A 282 -0.71 0.27 -5.99
C GLU A 282 0.47 -0.08 -6.92
N GLY A 283 1.40 0.86 -7.14
CA GLY A 283 2.64 0.61 -7.86
C GLY A 283 3.49 -0.45 -7.18
N ASN A 284 3.83 -0.25 -5.91
CA ASN A 284 4.54 -1.24 -5.09
C ASN A 284 3.81 -2.60 -4.97
N LEU A 285 2.48 -2.60 -4.91
CA LEU A 285 1.71 -3.85 -4.88
C LEU A 285 1.73 -4.63 -6.19
N SER A 286 1.89 -3.93 -7.32
CA SER A 286 1.97 -4.57 -8.63
C SER A 286 3.41 -4.92 -9.00
N ASP A 287 4.37 -4.18 -8.43
CA ASP A 287 5.80 -4.40 -8.57
C ASP A 287 6.53 -4.00 -7.26
N PRO A 288 6.85 -4.96 -6.37
CA PRO A 288 7.54 -4.66 -5.12
C PRO A 288 8.98 -4.20 -5.33
N THR A 289 9.50 -4.25 -6.56
CA THR A 289 10.85 -3.79 -6.93
C THR A 289 10.88 -2.33 -7.36
N ILE A 290 9.74 -1.62 -7.33
CA ILE A 290 9.59 -0.24 -7.82
C ILE A 290 10.68 0.73 -7.30
N PHE A 291 11.19 0.53 -6.08
CA PHE A 291 12.23 1.38 -5.49
C PHE A 291 13.66 0.95 -5.82
N SER A 292 13.85 -0.26 -6.33
CA SER A 292 15.16 -0.80 -6.69
C SER A 292 15.57 -0.34 -8.09
N THR A 293 16.86 -0.10 -8.28
CA THR A 293 17.40 0.17 -9.61
C THR A 293 17.48 -1.13 -10.42
N PRO A 294 17.20 -1.09 -11.73
CA PRO A 294 17.50 -2.20 -12.61
C PRO A 294 18.96 -2.66 -12.49
N PRO A 295 19.24 -3.97 -12.57
CA PRO A 295 20.62 -4.44 -12.66
C PRO A 295 21.30 -3.86 -13.91
N PRO A 296 22.65 -3.68 -13.89
CA PRO A 296 23.40 -3.31 -15.07
C PRO A 296 23.16 -4.28 -16.22
N VAL A 297 23.25 -3.79 -17.45
CA VAL A 297 23.11 -4.62 -18.66
C VAL A 297 24.17 -5.72 -18.64
N GLY A 298 23.75 -6.98 -18.83
CA GLY A 298 24.59 -8.17 -18.77
C GLY A 298 24.77 -8.76 -17.36
N SER A 299 24.16 -8.15 -16.33
CA SER A 299 24.17 -8.62 -14.93
C SER A 299 22.76 -8.94 -14.41
N GLU A 300 21.81 -9.23 -15.31
CA GLU A 300 20.41 -9.51 -14.99
C GLU A 300 20.22 -10.77 -14.12
N GLY A 301 21.18 -11.70 -14.21
CA GLY A 301 21.07 -13.01 -13.58
C GLY A 301 19.85 -13.78 -14.10
N ARG A 302 19.20 -14.52 -13.20
CA ARG A 302 18.00 -15.31 -13.54
C ARG A 302 16.70 -14.58 -13.17
N GLU A 303 16.74 -13.49 -12.42
CA GLU A 303 15.52 -12.90 -11.86
C GLU A 303 14.95 -11.74 -12.68
N TYR A 304 15.80 -11.07 -13.45
CA TYR A 304 15.45 -9.89 -14.20
C TYR A 304 15.34 -10.21 -15.70
N TRP A 305 14.26 -9.76 -16.33
CA TRP A 305 14.09 -9.87 -17.79
C TRP A 305 14.37 -8.52 -18.44
N ARG A 306 15.06 -8.53 -19.58
CA ARG A 306 15.30 -7.36 -20.42
C ARG A 306 14.99 -7.69 -21.87
N GLY A 307 14.16 -6.85 -22.50
CA GLY A 307 13.81 -6.95 -23.90
C GLY A 307 14.83 -6.29 -24.82
N ARG A 308 14.62 -6.43 -26.13
CA ARG A 308 15.48 -5.86 -27.20
C ARG A 308 15.44 -4.34 -27.23
N ASP A 309 14.38 -3.74 -26.73
CA ASP A 309 14.23 -2.28 -26.58
C ASP A 309 14.93 -1.72 -25.32
N GLY A 310 15.64 -2.57 -24.56
CA GLY A 310 16.34 -2.21 -23.33
C GLY A 310 15.45 -2.08 -22.10
N ARG A 311 14.12 -2.10 -22.26
CA ARG A 311 13.17 -2.11 -21.14
C ARG A 311 13.21 -3.46 -20.46
N GLY A 312 12.95 -3.47 -19.17
CA GLY A 312 12.94 -4.70 -18.39
C GLY A 312 12.11 -4.59 -17.14
N GLY A 313 12.22 -5.63 -16.32
CA GLY A 313 11.64 -5.72 -14.98
C GLY A 313 11.91 -7.08 -14.36
N TYR A 314 11.66 -7.20 -13.06
CA TYR A 314 11.75 -8.49 -12.37
C TYR A 314 10.62 -9.43 -12.79
N ARG A 315 10.96 -10.70 -12.98
CA ARG A 315 10.00 -11.74 -13.35
C ARG A 315 9.13 -12.12 -12.16
N VAL A 316 7.84 -12.39 -12.42
CA VAL A 316 6.86 -12.69 -11.37
C VAL A 316 7.15 -14.00 -10.62
N ASP A 317 7.78 -14.98 -11.28
CA ASP A 317 8.26 -16.24 -10.67
C ASP A 317 9.38 -15.97 -9.65
N ALA A 318 10.36 -15.11 -10.00
CA ALA A 318 11.42 -14.71 -9.10
C ALA A 318 10.89 -13.99 -7.86
N ILE A 319 9.96 -13.04 -8.04
CA ILE A 319 9.34 -12.33 -6.92
C ILE A 319 8.54 -13.28 -6.04
N LEU A 320 7.74 -14.17 -6.63
CA LEU A 320 6.95 -15.14 -5.88
C LEU A 320 7.84 -16.09 -5.08
N ARG A 321 8.92 -16.60 -5.69
CA ARG A 321 9.89 -17.45 -4.99
C ARG A 321 10.48 -16.73 -3.78
N ARG A 322 10.96 -15.50 -3.96
CA ARG A 322 11.51 -14.69 -2.87
C ARG A 322 10.47 -14.40 -1.78
N TYR A 323 9.22 -14.14 -2.16
CA TYR A 323 8.13 -13.96 -1.21
C TYR A 323 7.88 -15.24 -0.38
N MET A 324 7.88 -16.41 -1.02
CA MET A 324 7.77 -17.70 -0.33
C MET A 324 8.94 -17.95 0.62
N ASP A 325 10.16 -17.61 0.23
CA ASP A 325 11.35 -17.76 1.07
C ASP A 325 11.24 -16.91 2.35
N ILE A 326 10.75 -15.68 2.24
CA ILE A 326 10.47 -14.81 3.39
C ILE A 326 9.40 -15.43 4.30
N ILE A 327 8.35 -16.00 3.73
CA ILE A 327 7.30 -16.69 4.50
C ILE A 327 7.89 -17.87 5.27
N HIS A 328 8.67 -18.75 4.63
CA HIS A 328 9.31 -19.88 5.31
C HIS A 328 10.25 -19.41 6.42
N GLN A 329 11.20 -18.55 6.07
CA GLN A 329 12.28 -18.16 6.98
C GLN A 329 11.75 -17.39 8.20
N TYR A 330 10.93 -16.37 7.99
CA TYR A 330 10.56 -15.43 9.06
C TYR A 330 9.20 -15.76 9.69
N VAL A 331 8.20 -16.07 8.87
CA VAL A 331 6.82 -16.23 9.36
C VAL A 331 6.61 -17.63 9.93
N LEU A 332 7.10 -18.67 9.24
CA LEU A 332 6.99 -20.06 9.69
C LEU A 332 8.14 -20.48 10.60
N GLY A 333 9.29 -19.80 10.53
CA GLY A 333 10.52 -20.22 11.23
C GLY A 333 11.06 -21.55 10.71
N ALA A 334 10.84 -21.84 9.43
CA ALA A 334 11.21 -23.08 8.76
C ALA A 334 12.34 -22.84 7.75
N PRO A 335 13.18 -23.85 7.46
CA PRO A 335 14.18 -23.74 6.40
C PRO A 335 13.49 -23.53 5.05
N VAL A 336 14.12 -22.73 4.20
CA VAL A 336 13.67 -22.52 2.82
C VAL A 336 13.79 -23.84 2.05
N PRO A 337 12.74 -24.30 1.34
CA PRO A 337 12.81 -25.49 0.50
C PRO A 337 13.87 -25.36 -0.60
N GLU A 338 14.61 -26.44 -0.85
CA GLU A 338 15.52 -26.51 -1.99
C GLU A 338 14.71 -26.57 -3.29
N ARG A 339 15.06 -25.71 -4.27
CA ARG A 339 14.36 -25.62 -5.57
C ARG A 339 15.38 -25.56 -6.70
N LYS A 340 15.02 -26.10 -7.86
CA LYS A 340 15.82 -25.93 -9.09
C LYS A 340 16.03 -24.45 -9.42
N PRO A 341 17.15 -24.04 -10.06
CA PRO A 341 17.32 -22.67 -10.53
C PRO A 341 16.16 -22.22 -11.42
N LEU A 342 15.81 -20.93 -11.37
CA LEU A 342 14.80 -20.36 -12.27
C LEU A 342 15.26 -20.51 -13.72
N TYR A 343 14.39 -21.04 -14.58
CA TYR A 343 14.69 -21.27 -15.99
C TYR A 343 15.11 -19.99 -16.72
N ILE A 344 16.13 -20.09 -17.56
CA ILE A 344 16.48 -19.09 -18.58
C ILE A 344 16.65 -19.77 -19.94
N PRO A 345 16.42 -19.06 -21.07
CA PRO A 345 16.80 -19.55 -22.39
C PRO A 345 18.28 -19.97 -22.43
N GLY A 346 18.55 -21.15 -22.97
CA GLY A 346 19.89 -21.74 -23.01
C GLY A 346 20.20 -22.72 -21.87
N ASP A 347 19.35 -22.83 -20.85
CA ASP A 347 19.42 -23.97 -19.93
C ASP A 347 19.19 -25.29 -20.69
N PRO A 348 19.84 -26.40 -20.30
CA PRO A 348 19.60 -27.69 -20.93
C PRO A 348 18.11 -28.02 -20.87
N THR A 349 17.51 -28.27 -22.03
CA THR A 349 16.19 -28.88 -22.11
C THR A 349 16.27 -30.25 -21.46
N GLU A 350 15.74 -30.39 -20.24
CA GLU A 350 15.48 -31.70 -19.67
C GLU A 350 14.65 -32.48 -20.69
N GLN A 351 15.19 -33.59 -21.21
CA GLN A 351 14.38 -34.55 -21.96
C GLN A 351 13.24 -34.94 -21.04
N HIS A 352 12.00 -34.79 -21.52
CA HIS A 352 10.85 -35.37 -20.85
C HIS A 352 11.09 -36.87 -20.75
N ASP A 353 11.55 -37.35 -19.58
CA ASP A 353 11.25 -38.72 -19.21
C ASP A 353 9.73 -38.84 -19.28
N GLU A 354 9.28 -39.80 -20.09
CA GLU A 354 7.87 -40.12 -20.26
C GLU A 354 7.17 -40.14 -18.89
N PRO A 355 5.89 -39.70 -18.80
CA PRO A 355 5.16 -39.86 -17.57
C PRO A 355 5.23 -41.34 -17.20
N ALA A 356 5.83 -41.64 -16.05
CA ALA A 356 5.83 -42.97 -15.49
C ALA A 356 4.37 -43.45 -15.52
N THR A 357 4.14 -44.49 -16.31
CA THR A 357 2.85 -45.15 -16.41
C THR A 357 2.48 -45.63 -15.01
N GLU A 358 1.65 -44.86 -14.31
CA GLU A 358 0.92 -45.36 -13.16
C GLU A 358 0.06 -46.52 -13.68
N LYS A 359 0.49 -47.74 -13.35
CA LYS A 359 -0.33 -48.93 -13.51
C LYS A 359 -1.59 -48.71 -12.68
N ALA A 360 -2.70 -48.50 -13.37
CA ALA A 360 -4.03 -48.64 -12.82
C ALA A 360 -4.26 -50.13 -12.48
N ASP A 361 -3.88 -50.55 -11.28
CA ASP A 361 -4.45 -51.74 -10.66
C ASP A 361 -5.65 -51.32 -9.82
N GLY A 362 -6.82 -51.35 -10.47
CA GLY A 362 -8.10 -51.32 -9.79
C GLY A 362 -8.32 -52.63 -9.04
N LYS A 363 -8.33 -52.55 -7.70
CA LYS A 363 -9.08 -53.46 -6.85
C LYS A 363 -9.83 -52.65 -5.81
N ASP A 364 -11.14 -52.57 -6.01
CA ASP A 364 -12.11 -52.17 -5.02
C ASP A 364 -12.04 -53.13 -3.82
N GLU A 365 -11.70 -52.63 -2.64
CA GLU A 365 -12.14 -53.23 -1.38
C GLU A 365 -12.65 -52.13 -0.44
N GLU A 366 -13.97 -52.12 -0.25
CA GLU A 366 -14.67 -51.38 0.80
C GLU A 366 -14.23 -51.88 2.18
N GLY A 367 -13.45 -51.08 2.89
CA GLY A 367 -13.18 -51.22 4.33
C GLY A 367 -13.91 -50.13 5.14
N PRO A 368 -14.42 -50.43 6.35
CA PRO A 368 -15.30 -49.52 7.10
C PRO A 368 -14.55 -48.28 7.60
N PRO A 369 -15.26 -47.15 7.83
CA PRO A 369 -14.62 -45.85 8.02
C PRO A 369 -13.79 -45.80 9.31
N LYS A 370 -12.47 -45.62 9.17
CA LYS A 370 -11.57 -45.36 10.30
C LYS A 370 -11.97 -44.04 10.96
N LYS A 371 -12.27 -44.10 12.25
CA LYS A 371 -12.65 -42.98 13.13
C LYS A 371 -11.73 -41.77 12.91
N LYS A 372 -12.33 -40.61 12.62
CA LYS A 372 -11.69 -39.29 12.62
C LYS A 372 -10.90 -39.10 13.92
N GLN A 373 -9.57 -39.16 13.85
CA GLN A 373 -8.73 -38.62 14.91
C GLN A 373 -9.02 -37.12 15.02
N LYS A 374 -9.50 -36.72 16.19
CA LYS A 374 -9.85 -35.35 16.54
C LYS A 374 -8.55 -34.54 16.55
N LYS A 375 -8.20 -33.91 15.42
CA LYS A 375 -7.11 -32.91 15.35
C LYS A 375 -7.40 -31.88 16.45
N GLN A 376 -6.53 -31.78 17.45
CA GLN A 376 -6.65 -30.77 18.50
C GLN A 376 -6.72 -29.40 17.83
N LYS A 377 -7.88 -28.75 17.95
CA LYS A 377 -8.09 -27.35 17.55
C LYS A 377 -7.41 -26.45 18.58
N ASN A 378 -6.09 -26.29 18.48
CA ASN A 378 -5.51 -25.01 18.87
C ASN A 378 -5.78 -24.04 17.71
N LYS A 379 -6.95 -23.39 17.74
CA LYS A 379 -7.29 -22.31 16.79
C LYS A 379 -6.42 -21.09 17.11
N ARG A 380 -5.15 -21.15 16.77
CA ARG A 380 -4.26 -19.99 16.76
C ARG A 380 -4.62 -19.15 15.54
N ALA A 381 -4.73 -17.84 15.71
CA ALA A 381 -4.95 -16.95 14.58
C ALA A 381 -3.75 -17.07 13.62
N PRO A 382 -3.97 -17.29 12.31
CA PRO A 382 -2.87 -17.31 11.35
C PRO A 382 -2.18 -15.94 11.34
N SER A 383 -0.84 -15.92 11.20
CA SER A 383 -0.08 -14.67 11.11
C SER A 383 -0.68 -13.74 10.05
N PRO A 384 -0.74 -12.41 10.27
CA PRO A 384 -1.27 -11.46 9.29
C PRO A 384 -0.60 -11.62 7.92
N SER A 385 0.72 -11.91 7.89
CA SER A 385 1.47 -12.17 6.66
C SER A 385 0.92 -13.36 5.85
N LEU A 386 0.36 -14.39 6.51
CA LEU A 386 -0.25 -15.55 5.85
C LEU A 386 -1.65 -15.24 5.31
N VAL A 387 -2.38 -14.35 5.97
CA VAL A 387 -3.73 -13.93 5.55
C VAL A 387 -3.65 -13.08 4.28
N GLY A 388 -2.67 -12.19 4.17
CA GLY A 388 -2.48 -11.32 3.01
C GLY A 388 -2.03 -12.04 1.73
N MET A 389 -1.41 -13.23 1.84
CA MET A 389 -0.74 -13.92 0.71
C MET A 389 -1.62 -14.03 -0.55
N GLN A 390 -2.83 -14.58 -0.43
CA GLN A 390 -3.68 -14.79 -1.61
C GLN A 390 -3.96 -13.47 -2.35
N GLY A 391 -4.25 -12.42 -1.59
CA GLY A 391 -4.55 -11.11 -2.16
C GLY A 391 -3.32 -10.41 -2.75
N HIS A 392 -2.15 -10.56 -2.15
CA HIS A 392 -0.88 -10.13 -2.74
C HIS A 392 -0.65 -10.78 -4.10
N LEU A 393 -0.80 -12.10 -4.18
CA LEU A 393 -0.53 -12.85 -5.41
C LEU A 393 -1.53 -12.55 -6.52
N PHE A 394 -2.81 -12.32 -6.21
CA PHE A 394 -3.76 -11.87 -7.24
C PHE A 394 -3.41 -10.51 -7.83
N GLN A 395 -2.77 -9.63 -7.06
CA GLN A 395 -2.32 -8.34 -7.55
C GLN A 395 -1.02 -8.45 -8.34
N LEU A 396 -0.01 -9.13 -7.79
CA LEU A 396 1.30 -9.35 -8.43
C LEU A 396 1.17 -10.13 -9.74
N LEU A 397 0.42 -11.22 -9.73
CA LEU A 397 0.27 -12.13 -10.87
C LEU A 397 -0.85 -11.71 -11.83
N ARG A 398 -1.43 -10.51 -11.67
CA ARG A 398 -2.63 -10.08 -12.43
C ARG A 398 -2.48 -10.28 -13.94
N PRO A 399 -1.37 -9.88 -14.60
CA PRO A 399 -1.20 -10.14 -16.03
C PRO A 399 -1.14 -11.63 -16.37
N LEU A 400 -0.44 -12.42 -15.55
CA LEU A 400 -0.26 -13.87 -15.74
C LEU A 400 -1.57 -14.64 -15.60
N VAL A 401 -2.32 -14.42 -14.52
CA VAL A 401 -3.57 -15.17 -14.24
C VAL A 401 -4.71 -14.83 -15.20
N SER A 402 -4.58 -13.73 -15.97
CA SER A 402 -5.51 -13.41 -17.06
C SER A 402 -5.35 -14.32 -18.27
N LYS A 403 -4.16 -14.92 -18.45
CA LYS A 403 -3.81 -15.83 -19.54
C LYS A 403 -3.75 -17.30 -19.09
N HIS A 404 -3.23 -17.55 -17.89
CA HIS A 404 -3.06 -18.88 -17.32
C HIS A 404 -4.15 -19.17 -16.27
N THR A 405 -5.33 -19.57 -16.73
CA THR A 405 -6.52 -19.80 -15.88
C THR A 405 -6.31 -20.92 -14.85
N HIS A 406 -5.51 -21.93 -15.16
CA HIS A 406 -5.18 -22.99 -14.19
C HIS A 406 -4.39 -22.47 -12.98
N VAL A 407 -3.48 -21.49 -13.17
CA VAL A 407 -2.77 -20.80 -12.07
C VAL A 407 -3.77 -19.99 -11.24
N ARG A 408 -4.65 -19.24 -11.92
CA ARG A 408 -5.72 -18.46 -11.27
C ARG A 408 -6.58 -19.33 -10.37
N ASP A 409 -7.00 -20.49 -10.88
CA ASP A 409 -7.91 -21.38 -10.17
C ASP A 409 -7.22 -22.08 -8.99
N ALA A 410 -5.93 -22.45 -9.13
CA ALA A 410 -5.12 -22.94 -8.01
C ALA A 410 -4.95 -21.87 -6.91
N LEU A 411 -4.64 -20.63 -7.29
CA LEU A 411 -4.52 -19.52 -6.36
C LEU A 411 -5.85 -19.21 -5.65
N ALA A 412 -6.97 -19.25 -6.38
CA ALA A 412 -8.31 -19.02 -5.82
C ALA A 412 -8.71 -20.07 -4.78
N ARG A 413 -8.24 -21.32 -4.93
CA ARG A 413 -8.48 -22.41 -3.97
C ARG A 413 -7.55 -22.38 -2.76
N SER A 414 -6.40 -21.74 -2.87
CA SER A 414 -5.43 -21.59 -1.77
C SER A 414 -6.06 -20.84 -0.57
N ARG A 415 -5.63 -21.16 0.65
CA ARG A 415 -6.15 -20.57 1.89
C ARG A 415 -5.00 -20.13 2.79
N ALA A 416 -5.26 -19.14 3.64
CA ALA A 416 -4.26 -18.64 4.59
C ALA A 416 -3.67 -19.79 5.42
N GLY A 417 -2.33 -19.90 5.40
CA GLY A 417 -1.59 -20.96 6.09
C GLY A 417 -1.47 -22.30 5.34
N ASP A 418 -2.10 -22.46 4.18
CA ASP A 418 -1.90 -23.64 3.31
C ASP A 418 -0.66 -23.45 2.42
N ILE A 419 0.52 -23.59 3.03
CA ILE A 419 1.81 -23.32 2.38
C ILE A 419 2.06 -24.26 1.20
N ALA A 420 1.62 -25.52 1.29
CA ALA A 420 1.74 -26.48 0.20
C ALA A 420 0.95 -26.04 -1.04
N ALA A 421 -0.26 -25.48 -0.86
CA ALA A 421 -1.01 -24.92 -1.98
C ALA A 421 -0.30 -23.73 -2.64
N PHE A 422 0.34 -22.86 -1.85
CA PHE A 422 1.10 -21.72 -2.39
C PHE A 422 2.41 -22.15 -3.08
N GLU A 423 3.11 -23.18 -2.60
CA GLU A 423 4.25 -23.78 -3.32
C GLU A 423 3.81 -24.38 -4.65
N ASN A 424 2.66 -25.05 -4.70
CA ASN A 424 2.10 -25.52 -5.97
C ASN A 424 1.78 -24.35 -6.92
N VAL A 425 1.26 -23.23 -6.42
CA VAL A 425 1.07 -22.02 -7.24
C VAL A 425 2.42 -21.51 -7.77
N LEU A 426 3.47 -21.49 -6.96
CA LEU A 426 4.82 -21.12 -7.41
C LEU A 426 5.30 -22.03 -8.54
N SER A 427 5.17 -23.35 -8.41
CA SER A 427 5.56 -24.30 -9.48
C SER A 427 4.80 -24.06 -10.79
N LEU A 428 3.48 -23.80 -10.71
CA LEU A 428 2.69 -23.48 -11.91
C LEU A 428 3.08 -22.13 -12.54
N VAL A 429 3.44 -21.14 -11.72
CA VAL A 429 3.95 -19.85 -12.20
C VAL A 429 5.31 -20.04 -12.89
N GLU A 430 6.23 -20.79 -12.31
CA GLU A 430 7.55 -21.07 -12.91
C GLU A 430 7.43 -21.77 -14.27
N GLU A 431 6.53 -22.75 -14.40
CA GLU A 431 6.28 -23.44 -15.68
C GLU A 431 5.63 -22.51 -16.73
N ALA A 432 4.70 -21.65 -16.30
CA ALA A 432 4.14 -20.64 -17.18
C ALA A 432 5.23 -19.69 -17.67
N VAL A 433 6.03 -19.11 -16.77
CA VAL A 433 7.10 -18.17 -17.13
C VAL A 433 8.13 -18.82 -18.06
N LYS A 434 8.52 -20.08 -17.81
CA LYS A 434 9.36 -20.86 -18.73
C LYS A 434 8.78 -20.91 -20.14
N SER A 435 7.50 -21.25 -20.27
CA SER A 435 6.80 -21.29 -21.56
C SER A 435 6.77 -19.91 -22.23
N GLY A 436 6.53 -18.85 -21.46
CA GLY A 436 6.54 -17.47 -21.96
C GLY A 436 7.91 -17.01 -22.48
N LEU A 437 8.98 -17.36 -21.77
CA LEU A 437 10.36 -17.07 -22.20
C LEU A 437 10.73 -17.84 -23.48
N GLN A 438 10.32 -19.10 -23.61
CA GLN A 438 10.53 -19.88 -24.83
C GLN A 438 9.76 -19.30 -26.03
N GLU A 439 8.52 -18.84 -25.82
CA GLU A 439 7.75 -18.17 -26.87
C GLU A 439 8.40 -16.83 -27.25
N TYR A 440 8.92 -16.07 -26.28
CA TYR A 440 9.62 -14.82 -26.53
C TYR A 440 10.86 -15.00 -27.40
N GLU A 441 11.67 -16.04 -27.18
CA GLU A 441 12.85 -16.33 -28.02
C GLU A 441 12.47 -16.58 -29.49
N GLN A 442 11.30 -17.18 -29.73
CA GLN A 442 10.83 -17.50 -31.08
C GLN A 442 10.12 -16.32 -31.74
N PHE A 443 9.32 -15.57 -30.98
CA PHE A 443 8.40 -14.55 -31.47
C PHE A 443 8.40 -13.28 -30.58
N PRO A 444 9.55 -12.60 -30.43
CA PRO A 444 9.69 -11.48 -29.51
C PRO A 444 8.79 -10.27 -29.87
N GLU A 445 8.44 -10.10 -31.14
CA GLU A 445 7.51 -9.07 -31.63
C GLU A 445 6.07 -9.23 -31.10
N ARG A 446 5.68 -10.40 -30.59
CA ARG A 446 4.38 -10.58 -29.93
C ARG A 446 4.29 -9.90 -28.57
N PHE A 447 5.44 -9.61 -27.97
CA PHE A 447 5.54 -9.09 -26.61
C PHE A 447 6.04 -7.65 -26.57
N GLU A 448 6.87 -7.28 -27.54
CA GLU A 448 7.43 -5.93 -27.67
C GLU A 448 6.60 -5.13 -28.65
N GLN A 449 5.68 -4.30 -28.14
CA GLN A 449 4.94 -3.37 -28.98
C GLN A 449 5.80 -2.15 -29.32
N THR A 450 5.83 -1.81 -30.61
CA THR A 450 6.48 -0.62 -31.16
C THR A 450 5.53 0.58 -31.11
N THR A 451 6.02 1.64 -30.46
CA THR A 451 5.55 3.04 -30.42
C THR A 451 4.20 3.39 -29.77
N ALA A 452 4.28 4.32 -28.81
CA ALA A 452 3.13 4.97 -28.16
C ALA A 452 2.61 6.20 -28.94
N GLU A 453 2.95 6.32 -30.22
CA GLU A 453 2.68 7.51 -31.02
C GLU A 453 1.16 7.74 -31.18
N GLY A 454 0.70 8.92 -30.79
CA GLY A 454 -0.72 9.31 -30.85
C GLY A 454 -1.60 8.77 -29.72
N LEU A 455 -1.07 7.96 -28.79
CA LEU A 455 -1.82 7.51 -27.62
C LEU A 455 -1.83 8.59 -26.53
N THR A 456 -2.96 8.73 -25.82
CA THR A 456 -3.11 9.63 -24.66
C THR A 456 -3.66 8.86 -23.45
N GLY A 457 -3.66 9.50 -22.28
CA GLY A 457 -4.32 8.99 -21.07
C GLY A 457 -3.83 7.61 -20.62
N SER A 458 -4.75 6.71 -20.29
CA SER A 458 -4.40 5.37 -19.79
C SER A 458 -3.75 4.51 -20.86
N LYS A 459 -4.15 4.65 -22.13
CA LYS A 459 -3.58 3.90 -23.26
C LYS A 459 -2.09 4.21 -23.44
N ALA A 460 -1.71 5.49 -23.36
CA ALA A 460 -0.31 5.89 -23.42
C ALA A 460 0.50 5.30 -22.25
N THR A 461 -0.09 5.32 -21.05
CA THR A 461 0.54 4.76 -19.84
C THR A 461 0.73 3.24 -19.96
N ILE A 462 -0.26 2.53 -20.51
CA ILE A 462 -0.17 1.09 -20.80
C ILE A 462 0.94 0.82 -21.82
N ALA A 463 1.05 1.59 -22.90
CA ALA A 463 2.13 1.41 -23.88
C ALA A 463 3.53 1.65 -23.27
N LYS A 464 3.65 2.65 -22.38
CA LYS A 464 4.90 2.99 -21.69
C LYS A 464 5.33 1.90 -20.70
N TYR A 465 4.41 1.48 -19.83
CA TYR A 465 4.70 0.58 -18.71
C TYR A 465 4.40 -0.89 -18.99
N GLY A 466 3.74 -1.19 -20.10
CA GLY A 466 3.46 -2.54 -20.54
C GLY A 466 4.74 -3.36 -20.63
N ARG A 467 4.68 -4.57 -20.08
CA ARG A 467 5.73 -5.57 -20.15
C ARG A 467 5.10 -6.91 -20.54
N PRO A 468 5.91 -7.90 -20.97
CA PRO A 468 5.41 -9.25 -21.08
C PRO A 468 4.75 -9.71 -19.76
N TRP A 469 3.74 -10.56 -19.85
CA TRP A 469 2.88 -10.91 -18.71
C TRP A 469 3.60 -11.66 -17.58
N TRP A 470 4.80 -12.19 -17.83
CA TRP A 470 5.68 -12.80 -16.82
C TRP A 470 6.57 -11.78 -16.09
N VAL A 471 6.48 -10.50 -16.43
CA VAL A 471 7.25 -9.42 -15.80
C VAL A 471 6.30 -8.54 -14.98
N CYS A 472 6.77 -8.13 -13.81
CA CYS A 472 6.02 -7.24 -12.94
C CYS A 472 5.73 -5.92 -13.65
N GLN A 473 4.51 -5.44 -13.51
CA GLN A 473 4.06 -4.24 -14.20
C GLN A 473 2.82 -3.65 -13.51
N PRO A 474 2.64 -2.32 -13.54
CA PRO A 474 1.54 -1.67 -12.86
C PRO A 474 0.18 -2.04 -13.47
N HIS A 475 -0.83 -2.16 -12.63
CA HIS A 475 -2.21 -2.17 -13.10
C HIS A 475 -2.69 -0.75 -13.43
N ILE A 476 -2.78 -0.44 -14.71
CA ILE A 476 -3.32 0.84 -15.18
C ILE A 476 -4.85 0.74 -15.31
N ARG A 477 -5.55 1.61 -14.59
CA ARG A 477 -7.00 1.76 -14.71
C ARG A 477 -7.31 2.84 -15.76
N PRO A 478 -8.35 2.66 -16.58
CA PRO A 478 -8.85 3.73 -17.44
C PRO A 478 -9.21 4.97 -16.62
N LEU A 479 -9.01 6.14 -17.20
CA LEU A 479 -9.52 7.38 -16.64
C LEU A 479 -11.05 7.35 -16.59
N PRO A 480 -11.70 8.10 -15.69
CA PRO A 480 -13.16 8.11 -15.60
C PRO A 480 -13.84 8.41 -16.94
N GLU A 481 -13.30 9.36 -17.69
CA GLU A 481 -13.78 9.74 -19.02
C GLU A 481 -13.67 8.57 -20.00
N GLU A 482 -12.49 7.93 -20.07
CA GLU A 482 -12.25 6.75 -20.91
C GLU A 482 -13.10 5.54 -20.49
N ALA A 483 -13.39 5.38 -19.19
CA ALA A 483 -14.23 4.31 -18.67
C ALA A 483 -15.70 4.51 -19.07
N ILE A 484 -16.17 5.77 -19.12
CA ILE A 484 -17.50 6.12 -19.61
C ILE A 484 -17.59 5.85 -21.12
N GLU A 485 -16.59 6.31 -21.89
CA GLU A 485 -16.54 6.10 -23.34
C GLU A 485 -16.57 4.61 -23.73
N ASN A 486 -15.85 3.77 -22.99
CA ASN A 486 -15.82 2.33 -23.25
C ASN A 486 -16.98 1.55 -22.58
N GLY A 487 -17.96 2.26 -22.00
CA GLY A 487 -19.15 1.65 -21.37
C GLY A 487 -18.89 0.92 -20.04
N ALA A 488 -17.67 0.98 -19.52
CA ALA A 488 -17.29 0.39 -18.23
C ALA A 488 -17.83 1.18 -17.03
N MET A 489 -18.31 2.41 -17.25
CA MET A 489 -18.96 3.24 -16.24
C MET A 489 -20.17 3.97 -16.81
N GLN A 490 -21.28 4.01 -16.05
CA GLN A 490 -22.45 4.82 -16.38
C GLN A 490 -22.46 6.11 -15.54
N LEU A 491 -22.87 7.22 -16.16
CA LEU A 491 -23.10 8.49 -15.48
C LEU A 491 -24.22 8.33 -14.44
N LYS A 492 -24.04 8.90 -13.25
CA LYS A 492 -25.12 8.92 -12.26
C LYS A 492 -26.21 9.87 -12.72
N LYS A 493 -27.47 9.53 -12.41
CA LYS A 493 -28.65 10.35 -12.74
C LYS A 493 -28.50 11.83 -12.34
N LYS A 494 -27.88 12.11 -11.17
CA LYS A 494 -27.60 13.46 -10.69
C LYS A 494 -26.59 14.24 -11.53
N ASP A 495 -25.61 13.55 -12.13
CA ASP A 495 -24.59 14.18 -12.97
C ASP A 495 -25.15 14.45 -14.37
N ILE A 496 -26.06 13.59 -14.86
CA ILE A 496 -26.88 13.83 -16.06
C ILE A 496 -27.80 15.04 -15.85
N GLU A 497 -28.48 15.11 -14.69
CA GLU A 497 -29.34 16.24 -14.32
C GLU A 497 -28.54 17.56 -14.22
N LYS A 498 -27.34 17.54 -13.63
CA LYS A 498 -26.44 18.71 -13.58
C LYS A 498 -25.94 19.11 -14.97
N ALA A 499 -25.53 18.15 -15.80
CA ALA A 499 -25.09 18.43 -17.18
C ALA A 499 -26.23 19.05 -18.00
N ASN A 500 -27.46 18.55 -17.84
CA ASN A 500 -28.66 19.09 -18.48
C ASN A 500 -29.04 20.48 -17.95
N GLN A 501 -28.86 20.77 -16.65
CA GLN A 501 -29.06 22.11 -16.09
C GLN A 501 -27.99 23.11 -16.59
N THR A 502 -26.75 22.66 -16.74
CA THR A 502 -25.65 23.50 -17.23
C THR A 502 -25.83 23.82 -18.72
N ASN A 503 -26.29 22.85 -19.51
CA ASN A 503 -26.64 23.05 -20.93
C ASN A 503 -27.96 23.83 -21.13
N GLY A 504 -28.91 23.75 -20.19
CA GLY A 504 -30.12 24.57 -20.19
C GLY A 504 -29.85 26.05 -19.94
N GLN A 505 -28.91 26.38 -19.04
CA GLN A 505 -28.51 27.76 -18.75
C GLN A 505 -27.69 28.42 -19.87
N THR A 506 -26.94 27.65 -20.67
CA THR A 506 -26.28 28.17 -21.88
C THR A 506 -27.25 28.36 -23.04
N ALA A 507 -28.36 27.61 -23.10
CA ALA A 507 -29.41 27.81 -24.10
C ALA A 507 -30.32 29.02 -23.79
N GLU A 508 -30.65 29.28 -22.52
CA GLU A 508 -31.50 30.42 -22.11
C GLU A 508 -30.80 31.79 -22.24
N LYS A 509 -29.47 31.85 -22.33
CA LYS A 509 -28.74 33.12 -22.57
C LYS A 509 -28.58 33.48 -24.05
N ALA A 510 -29.09 32.66 -24.98
CA ALA A 510 -28.98 32.87 -26.42
C ALA A 510 -30.27 33.36 -27.10
N THR A 511 -31.20 33.99 -26.36
CA THR A 511 -32.39 34.62 -26.95
C THR A 511 -32.61 36.02 -26.37
N ILE A 512 -32.30 37.04 -27.17
CA ILE A 512 -32.72 38.45 -27.01
C ILE A 512 -33.76 38.72 -28.12
N PRO A 513 -34.79 39.54 -27.88
CA PRO A 513 -36.11 39.40 -28.50
C PRO A 513 -36.31 40.17 -29.81
N ASP A 514 -37.26 39.67 -30.60
CA ASP A 514 -37.84 40.26 -31.81
C ASP A 514 -38.29 41.72 -31.62
N SER A 515 -37.79 42.60 -32.50
CA SER A 515 -38.26 43.97 -32.69
C SER A 515 -39.46 43.99 -33.65
N LYS A 516 -40.61 44.51 -33.19
CA LYS A 516 -41.74 44.89 -34.03
C LYS A 516 -41.54 46.26 -34.68
N GLU A 517 -41.92 46.33 -35.95
CA GLU A 517 -41.88 47.47 -36.87
C GLU A 517 -42.69 48.70 -36.40
N ALA A 518 -42.21 49.88 -36.80
CA ALA A 518 -43.05 51.04 -37.05
C ALA A 518 -42.52 51.79 -38.29
N THR A 519 -43.41 51.90 -39.26
CA THR A 519 -43.36 52.59 -40.56
C THR A 519 -43.13 54.10 -40.47
N GLY A 520 -42.54 54.71 -41.52
CA GLY A 520 -42.76 56.13 -41.80
C GLY A 520 -41.65 56.80 -42.62
N SER A 521 -41.88 56.89 -43.93
CA SER A 521 -41.07 57.61 -44.91
C SER A 521 -40.93 59.12 -44.64
N ASN A 522 -39.78 59.71 -44.97
CA ASN A 522 -39.76 60.98 -45.71
C ASN A 522 -38.50 61.11 -46.58
N THR A 523 -38.78 61.26 -47.88
CA THR A 523 -37.97 61.75 -49.02
C THR A 523 -37.39 63.14 -48.76
N VAL A 524 -36.32 63.66 -49.38
CA VAL A 524 -36.09 64.07 -50.80
C VAL A 524 -34.59 64.50 -50.86
N ASN A 525 -33.73 64.02 -51.79
CA ASN A 525 -33.20 64.69 -53.02
C ASN A 525 -32.85 66.20 -52.85
N THR A 526 -31.82 66.87 -53.38
CA THR A 526 -30.94 66.74 -54.57
C THR A 526 -29.90 67.90 -54.51
N GLU A 527 -28.64 67.63 -54.86
CA GLU A 527 -27.75 68.26 -55.88
C GLU A 527 -27.80 69.79 -56.25
N PRO A 528 -26.69 70.37 -56.80
CA PRO A 528 -26.05 69.99 -58.07
C PRO A 528 -24.51 69.76 -57.96
N ALA A 529 -23.82 69.14 -58.92
CA ALA A 529 -24.11 68.91 -60.34
C ALA A 529 -23.53 67.59 -60.85
#